data_AF-A0A370Q5A4-F1
#
_entry.id   AF-A0A370Q5A4-F1
#
_cell.length_a   1.000
_cell.length_b   1.000
_cell.length_c   1.000
_cell.angle_alpha   90.00
_cell.angle_beta   90.00
_cell.angle_gamma   90.00
#
_symmetry.space_group_name_H-M   'P 1'
#
loop_
_entity.id
_entity.type
_entity.pdbx_description
1 polymer ?
#
loop_
_entity_poly.entity_id
_entity_poly.type
_entity_poly.pdbx_seq_one_letter_code
_entity_poly.pdbx_strand_id
1 'polypeptide(L)'
;MKHFLFLLLLIPFVGFSQVGVGTITPSPRAALEVSSTSDGGTTYGGFIPPRVPTTTERDAINPGFSDYGMLVFVEATGCLQIWTGAAWADVTCITVATPEVWINEIHYDNIGLDSGEGFEIAGAAGTDLSDYEVVRYNGSNGDPYLATISLSGTLANDSNGIGFQEFLVATDGLQNGAPDGLALVRVSTGNVIQFLSYEGSFIGNSGPAIGMASEDIGVDESNTTTPVGTSMQLVGTGNEYVDFTWTTGNAETFDAINTGQVIN
;
A
#
# COMPACT_ATOMS: atom_id res chain seq x y z
N MET A 1 -70.29 38.52 -27.84
CA MET A 1 -68.95 38.23 -27.29
C MET A 1 -69.15 37.62 -25.91
N LYS A 2 -68.95 36.31 -25.74
CA LYS A 2 -69.06 35.64 -24.43
C LYS A 2 -67.65 35.40 -23.91
N HIS A 3 -67.28 36.04 -22.80
CA HIS A 3 -65.98 35.86 -22.17
C HIS A 3 -66.04 34.63 -21.25
N PHE A 4 -65.30 33.59 -21.61
CA PHE A 4 -65.17 32.38 -20.80
C PHE A 4 -63.97 32.59 -19.86
N LEU A 5 -64.25 32.75 -18.56
CA LEU A 5 -63.22 32.90 -17.55
C LEU A 5 -62.68 31.51 -17.17
N PHE A 6 -61.47 31.18 -17.63
CA PHE A 6 -60.80 29.93 -17.30
C PHE A 6 -60.07 30.09 -15.96
N LEU A 7 -60.63 29.51 -14.90
CA LEU A 7 -60.01 29.52 -13.57
C LEU A 7 -58.94 28.41 -13.53
N LEU A 8 -57.67 28.79 -13.65
CA LEU A 8 -56.54 27.86 -13.54
C LEU A 8 -56.27 27.56 -12.06
N LEU A 9 -56.71 26.38 -11.59
CA LEU A 9 -56.45 25.91 -10.22
C LEU A 9 -55.01 25.38 -10.15
N LEU A 10 -54.09 26.16 -9.56
CA LEU A 10 -52.74 25.69 -9.24
C LEU A 10 -52.81 24.81 -7.98
N ILE A 11 -52.71 23.50 -8.15
CA ILE A 11 -52.55 22.53 -7.07
C ILE A 11 -51.04 22.37 -6.82
N PRO A 12 -50.49 22.80 -5.68
CA PRO A 12 -49.09 22.55 -5.36
C PRO A 12 -48.92 21.07 -5.02
N PHE A 13 -48.19 20.34 -5.87
CA PHE A 13 -47.68 19.01 -5.51
C PHE A 13 -46.41 19.19 -4.69
N VAL A 14 -46.47 18.86 -3.39
CA VAL A 14 -45.28 18.69 -2.56
C VAL A 14 -44.90 17.20 -2.64
N GLY A 15 -43.90 16.89 -3.46
CA GLY A 15 -43.32 15.54 -3.54
C GLY A 15 -42.18 15.41 -2.54
N PHE A 16 -42.33 14.51 -1.55
CA PHE A 16 -41.19 14.04 -0.77
C PHE A 16 -40.53 12.89 -1.54
N SER A 17 -39.25 13.00 -1.86
CA SER A 17 -38.47 11.89 -2.40
C SER A 17 -37.70 11.23 -1.28
N GLN A 18 -38.00 9.97 -1.01
CA GLN A 18 -37.15 9.09 -0.21
C GLN A 18 -35.95 8.64 -1.06
N VAL A 19 -34.78 8.45 -0.44
CA VAL A 19 -33.59 7.93 -1.11
C VAL A 19 -33.45 6.45 -0.77
N GLY A 20 -33.63 5.60 -1.78
CA GLY A 20 -33.24 4.19 -1.73
C GLY A 20 -31.87 4.03 -2.38
N VAL A 21 -30.95 3.36 -1.69
CA VAL A 21 -29.67 2.91 -2.27
C VAL A 21 -29.75 1.39 -2.38
N GLY A 22 -29.73 0.90 -3.62
CA GLY A 22 -29.88 -0.53 -3.92
C GLY A 22 -31.32 -1.05 -3.93
N THR A 23 -32.32 -0.23 -3.56
CA THR A 23 -33.76 -0.60 -3.57
C THR A 23 -34.60 0.42 -4.35
N ILE A 24 -35.55 -0.07 -5.16
CA ILE A 24 -36.55 0.75 -5.87
C ILE A 24 -37.87 0.88 -5.10
N THR A 25 -38.00 0.20 -3.96
CA THR A 25 -39.17 0.27 -3.07
C THR A 25 -38.71 0.53 -1.63
N PRO A 26 -38.16 1.71 -1.32
CA PRO A 26 -37.81 2.05 0.05
C PRO A 26 -39.07 2.03 0.92
N SER A 27 -38.91 1.54 2.15
CA SER A 27 -39.90 1.62 3.20
C SER A 27 -40.41 3.04 3.33
N PRO A 28 -41.74 3.26 3.39
CA PRO A 28 -42.34 4.58 3.61
C PRO A 28 -41.96 5.22 4.97
N ARG A 29 -41.22 4.50 5.82
CA ARG A 29 -40.72 4.95 7.11
C ARG A 29 -39.22 5.28 7.11
N ALA A 30 -38.50 4.97 6.03
CA ALA A 30 -37.06 5.20 5.96
C ALA A 30 -36.78 6.59 5.38
N ALA A 31 -35.90 7.34 6.06
CA ALA A 31 -35.29 8.54 5.48
C ALA A 31 -34.17 8.19 4.49
N LEU A 32 -33.47 7.08 4.76
CA LEU A 32 -32.49 6.43 3.89
C LEU A 32 -32.63 4.92 4.09
N GLU A 33 -32.80 4.17 3.00
CA GLU A 33 -32.78 2.71 3.03
C GLU A 33 -31.66 2.19 2.14
N VAL A 34 -30.78 1.39 2.72
CA VAL A 34 -29.72 0.68 2.00
C VAL A 34 -30.11 -0.79 2.01
N SER A 35 -30.40 -1.36 0.84
CA SER A 35 -30.68 -2.80 0.73
C SER A 35 -29.44 -3.53 0.21
N SER A 36 -29.13 -4.67 0.83
CA SER A 36 -28.15 -5.63 0.30
C SER A 36 -28.88 -6.75 -0.45
N THR A 37 -28.15 -7.52 -1.27
CA THR A 37 -28.69 -8.75 -1.85
C THR A 37 -28.80 -9.84 -0.79
N SER A 38 -29.44 -10.97 -1.12
CA SER A 38 -29.55 -12.16 -0.26
C SER A 38 -29.10 -13.43 -0.99
N ASP A 39 -28.14 -13.28 -1.91
CA ASP A 39 -27.70 -14.30 -2.85
C ASP A 39 -26.59 -15.22 -2.29
N GLY A 40 -26.46 -15.30 -0.98
CA GLY A 40 -25.42 -16.10 -0.33
C GLY A 40 -24.03 -15.49 -0.38
N GLY A 41 -23.91 -14.17 -0.63
CA GLY A 41 -22.65 -13.44 -0.56
C GLY A 41 -21.98 -13.18 -1.91
N THR A 42 -22.71 -13.37 -3.01
CA THR A 42 -22.17 -13.21 -4.36
C THR A 42 -22.10 -11.73 -4.76
N THR A 43 -23.00 -10.90 -4.23
CA THR A 43 -23.04 -9.46 -4.51
C THR A 43 -23.24 -8.59 -3.26
N TYR A 44 -22.94 -9.11 -2.07
CA TYR A 44 -23.01 -8.30 -0.84
C TYR A 44 -22.01 -7.14 -0.91
N GLY A 45 -22.50 -5.94 -0.58
CA GLY A 45 -21.70 -4.72 -0.46
C GLY A 45 -21.68 -4.19 0.97
N GLY A 46 -20.70 -3.35 1.28
CA GLY A 46 -20.59 -2.67 2.56
C GLY A 46 -21.04 -1.19 2.51
N PHE A 47 -21.20 -0.59 3.68
CA PHE A 47 -21.25 0.87 3.83
C PHE A 47 -19.91 1.33 4.39
N ILE A 48 -19.19 2.17 3.63
CA ILE A 48 -17.97 2.81 4.10
C ILE A 48 -18.33 4.23 4.53
N PRO A 49 -18.29 4.57 5.83
CA PRO A 49 -18.48 5.94 6.28
C PRO A 49 -17.34 6.83 5.78
N PRO A 50 -17.48 8.18 5.82
CA PRO A 50 -16.39 9.07 5.48
C PRO A 50 -15.11 8.71 6.24
N ARG A 51 -14.01 8.50 5.51
CA ARG A 51 -12.68 8.30 6.07
C ARG A 51 -12.00 9.65 6.22
N VAL A 52 -11.45 9.89 7.39
CA VAL A 52 -10.76 11.13 7.74
C VAL A 52 -9.33 10.77 8.11
N PRO A 53 -8.31 11.27 7.40
CA PRO A 53 -6.94 10.77 7.58
C PRO A 53 -6.43 10.98 9.01
N THR A 54 -6.63 12.18 9.56
CA THR A 54 -6.10 12.56 10.88
C THR A 54 -7.19 13.00 11.86
N THR A 55 -6.85 12.97 13.16
CA THR A 55 -7.69 13.56 14.21
C THR A 55 -7.86 15.07 14.05
N THR A 56 -6.86 15.76 13.47
CA THR A 56 -6.91 17.20 13.21
C THR A 56 -7.96 17.54 12.16
N GLU A 57 -7.99 16.78 11.06
CA GLU A 57 -9.01 16.96 10.02
C GLU A 57 -10.40 16.55 10.53
N ARG A 58 -10.46 15.54 11.41
CA ARG A 58 -11.70 15.17 12.08
C ARG A 58 -12.20 16.30 12.98
N ASP A 59 -11.31 16.94 13.74
CA ASP A 59 -11.66 18.08 14.59
C ASP A 59 -12.06 19.33 13.78
N ALA A 60 -11.64 19.43 12.51
CA ALA A 60 -12.10 20.46 11.58
C ALA A 60 -13.54 20.23 11.10
N ILE A 61 -14.07 19.00 11.21
CA ILE A 61 -15.50 18.75 11.14
C ILE A 61 -16.08 19.35 12.41
N ASN A 62 -16.82 20.46 12.29
CA ASN A 62 -17.40 21.22 13.39
C ASN A 62 -18.92 20.98 13.50
N PRO A 63 -19.36 19.76 13.90
CA PRO A 63 -20.77 19.44 14.04
C PRO A 63 -21.39 20.20 15.22
N GLY A 64 -22.61 20.68 15.03
CA GLY A 64 -23.40 21.31 16.07
C GLY A 64 -24.04 20.27 17.01
N PHE A 65 -24.73 20.77 18.03
CA PHE A 65 -25.46 19.92 18.99
C PHE A 65 -26.49 19.01 18.33
N SER A 66 -27.14 19.47 17.25
CA SER A 66 -28.17 18.70 16.52
C SER A 66 -27.61 17.61 15.61
N ASP A 67 -26.31 17.60 15.36
CA ASP A 67 -25.68 16.67 14.41
C ASP A 67 -25.25 15.36 15.08
N TYR A 68 -25.79 15.07 16.28
CA TYR A 68 -25.53 13.83 17.00
C TYR A 68 -25.85 12.62 16.10
N GLY A 69 -25.00 11.60 16.16
CA GLY A 69 -25.09 10.43 15.30
C GLY A 69 -24.27 10.50 14.00
N MET A 70 -23.60 11.62 13.71
CA MET A 70 -22.63 11.69 12.61
C MET A 70 -21.51 10.66 12.81
N LEU A 71 -21.25 9.84 11.80
CA LEU A 71 -20.22 8.80 11.81
C LEU A 71 -19.06 9.16 10.88
N VAL A 72 -17.84 8.94 11.34
CA VAL A 72 -16.61 9.02 10.55
C VAL A 72 -15.66 7.90 10.95
N PHE A 73 -14.82 7.45 10.04
CA PHE A 73 -13.71 6.55 10.36
C PHE A 73 -12.41 7.36 10.34
N VAL A 74 -11.71 7.45 11.47
CA VAL A 74 -10.44 8.17 11.57
C VAL A 74 -9.30 7.21 11.32
N GLU A 75 -8.59 7.38 10.21
CA GLU A 75 -7.58 6.42 9.73
C GLU A 75 -6.37 6.37 10.68
N ALA A 76 -5.88 7.53 11.12
CA ALA A 76 -4.75 7.63 12.05
C ALA A 76 -4.97 6.90 13.39
N THR A 77 -6.21 6.69 13.82
CA THR A 77 -6.52 5.95 15.06
C THR A 77 -7.18 4.60 14.80
N GLY A 78 -7.53 4.30 13.55
CA GLY A 78 -8.31 3.11 13.17
C GLY A 78 -9.70 3.07 13.81
N CYS A 79 -10.28 4.21 14.20
CA CYS A 79 -11.53 4.24 14.98
C CYS A 79 -12.73 4.70 14.14
N LEU A 80 -13.82 3.93 14.19
CA LEU A 80 -15.15 4.43 13.87
C LEU A 80 -15.60 5.33 15.02
N GLN A 81 -15.84 6.59 14.73
CA GLN A 81 -16.25 7.59 15.70
C GLN A 81 -17.65 8.11 15.40
N ILE A 82 -18.37 8.44 16.46
CA ILE A 82 -19.71 9.03 16.43
C ILE A 82 -19.72 10.37 17.15
N TRP A 83 -20.36 11.38 16.57
CA TRP A 83 -20.60 12.64 17.27
C TRP A 83 -21.75 12.47 18.26
N THR A 84 -21.53 12.87 19.51
CA THR A 84 -22.52 12.73 20.60
C THR A 84 -23.43 13.96 20.76
N GLY A 85 -23.23 15.01 19.96
CA GLY A 85 -23.83 16.33 20.19
C GLY A 85 -22.95 17.29 21.00
N ALA A 86 -21.83 16.80 21.55
CA ALA A 86 -20.89 17.62 22.32
C ALA A 86 -19.41 17.26 22.07
N ALA A 87 -19.12 15.98 21.83
CA ALA A 87 -17.80 15.48 21.54
C ALA A 87 -17.85 14.27 20.61
N TRP A 88 -16.74 13.98 19.95
CA TRP A 88 -16.54 12.71 19.25
C TRP A 88 -16.27 11.58 20.25
N ALA A 89 -16.90 10.44 20.04
CA ALA A 89 -16.72 9.23 20.84
C ALA A 89 -16.38 8.04 19.94
N ASP A 90 -15.47 7.17 20.40
CA ASP A 90 -15.16 5.93 19.70
C ASP A 90 -16.32 4.95 19.85
N VAL A 91 -16.81 4.42 18.72
CA VAL A 91 -17.75 3.30 18.69
C VAL A 91 -16.98 1.99 18.78
N THR A 92 -15.95 1.87 17.94
CA THR A 92 -15.01 0.75 17.93
C THR A 92 -13.74 1.19 17.23
N CYS A 93 -12.62 0.60 17.62
CA CYS A 93 -11.34 0.79 16.94
C CYS A 93 -10.85 -0.55 16.43
N ILE A 94 -10.26 -0.53 15.26
CA ILE A 94 -9.65 -1.68 14.60
C ILE A 94 -8.19 -1.36 14.32
N THR A 95 -7.38 -2.41 14.25
CA THR A 95 -6.07 -2.30 13.58
C THR A 95 -6.34 -2.40 12.09
N VAL A 96 -6.13 -1.29 11.38
CA VAL A 96 -6.16 -1.31 9.91
C VAL A 96 -4.89 -2.04 9.48
N ALA A 97 -5.04 -3.11 8.70
CA ALA A 97 -3.90 -3.76 8.09
C ALA A 97 -3.24 -2.77 7.14
N THR A 98 -1.94 -2.56 7.30
CA THR A 98 -1.11 -1.78 6.39
C THR A 98 -0.25 -2.75 5.58
N PRO A 99 0.02 -2.47 4.31
CA PRO A 99 0.99 -3.23 3.53
C PRO A 99 2.30 -3.41 4.30
N GLU A 100 2.79 -4.65 4.38
CA GLU A 100 4.13 -4.93 4.89
C GLU A 100 5.16 -4.35 3.91
N VAL A 101 6.35 -3.97 4.39
CA VAL A 101 7.42 -3.46 3.54
C VAL A 101 7.92 -4.52 2.56
N TRP A 102 8.39 -4.12 1.39
CA TRP A 102 8.99 -5.01 0.40
C TRP A 102 10.18 -4.36 -0.31
N ILE A 103 11.04 -5.19 -0.91
CA ILE A 103 12.11 -4.77 -1.82
C ILE A 103 11.47 -4.44 -3.17
N ASN A 104 11.59 -3.18 -3.61
CA ASN A 104 10.88 -2.64 -4.77
C ASN A 104 11.75 -2.50 -6.03
N GLU A 105 13.05 -2.29 -5.83
CA GLU A 105 14.04 -2.07 -6.88
C GLU A 105 15.40 -2.60 -6.40
N ILE A 106 16.20 -3.17 -7.31
CA ILE A 106 17.56 -3.68 -7.05
C ILE A 106 18.45 -3.34 -8.24
N HIS A 107 19.63 -2.81 -7.98
CA HIS A 107 20.72 -2.69 -8.95
C HIS A 107 22.00 -3.31 -8.38
N TYR A 108 22.53 -4.36 -9.00
CA TYR A 108 23.71 -5.11 -8.56
C TYR A 108 24.81 -5.26 -9.62
N ASP A 109 24.50 -5.16 -10.93
CA ASP A 109 25.49 -5.35 -11.98
C ASP A 109 25.26 -4.41 -13.18
N ASN A 110 26.34 -3.87 -13.75
CA ASN A 110 26.26 -3.04 -14.94
C ASN A 110 27.48 -3.20 -15.86
N ILE A 111 27.35 -2.75 -17.11
CA ILE A 111 28.47 -2.72 -18.05
C ILE A 111 29.67 -1.97 -17.45
N GLY A 112 30.79 -2.67 -17.30
CA GLY A 112 32.04 -2.09 -16.83
C GLY A 112 32.31 -2.39 -15.36
N LEU A 113 32.60 -1.33 -14.60
CA LEU A 113 32.72 -1.41 -13.14
C LEU A 113 31.37 -1.10 -12.53
N ASP A 114 31.02 -1.78 -11.45
CA ASP A 114 29.75 -1.58 -10.78
C ASP A 114 29.65 -0.18 -10.18
N SER A 115 28.52 0.48 -10.43
CA SER A 115 28.28 1.86 -10.05
C SER A 115 26.80 2.11 -9.83
N GLY A 116 26.45 2.74 -8.71
CA GLY A 116 25.05 2.98 -8.36
C GLY A 116 24.35 1.78 -7.75
N GLU A 117 25.10 0.77 -7.27
CA GLU A 117 24.52 -0.39 -6.61
C GLU A 117 23.68 0.00 -5.40
N GLY A 118 22.54 -0.67 -5.26
CA GLY A 118 21.59 -0.39 -4.20
C GLY A 118 20.32 -1.19 -4.33
N PHE A 119 19.43 -0.96 -3.37
CA PHE A 119 18.07 -1.48 -3.40
C PHE A 119 17.12 -0.43 -2.83
N GLU A 120 15.84 -0.59 -3.14
CA GLU A 120 14.78 0.27 -2.64
C GLU A 120 13.80 -0.53 -1.78
N ILE A 121 13.35 0.08 -0.70
CA ILE A 121 12.25 -0.46 0.10
C ILE A 121 11.00 0.38 -0.15
N ALA A 122 9.89 -0.28 -0.41
CA ALA A 122 8.57 0.32 -0.45
C ALA A 122 7.68 -0.26 0.67
N GLY A 123 6.62 0.47 1.01
CA GLY A 123 5.73 0.08 2.10
C GLY A 123 4.76 1.17 2.48
N ALA A 124 3.92 0.91 3.48
CA ALA A 124 2.97 1.90 3.96
C ALA A 124 3.67 3.19 4.42
N ALA A 125 3.16 4.33 3.94
CA ALA A 125 3.62 5.66 4.33
C ALA A 125 3.56 5.81 5.87
N GLY A 126 4.61 6.39 6.44
CA GLY A 126 4.78 6.51 7.89
C GLY A 126 5.42 5.28 8.55
N THR A 127 5.76 4.23 7.81
CA THR A 127 6.53 3.10 8.36
C THR A 127 7.93 3.56 8.76
N ASP A 128 8.26 3.38 10.04
CA ASP A 128 9.62 3.57 10.56
C ASP A 128 10.50 2.37 10.18
N LEU A 129 11.54 2.61 9.38
CA LEU A 129 12.42 1.57 8.89
C LEU A 129 13.48 1.12 9.90
N SER A 130 13.58 1.72 11.09
CA SER A 130 14.57 1.35 12.11
C SER A 130 14.37 -0.05 12.71
N ASP A 131 13.20 -0.67 12.53
CA ASP A 131 12.93 -2.06 12.90
C ASP A 131 13.24 -3.06 11.78
N TYR A 132 13.90 -2.62 10.71
CA TYR A 132 14.18 -3.46 9.55
C TYR A 132 15.66 -3.46 9.18
N GLU A 133 16.08 -4.56 8.58
CA GLU A 133 17.43 -4.73 8.07
C GLU A 133 17.43 -5.57 6.80
N VAL A 134 18.46 -5.37 5.98
CA VAL A 134 18.74 -6.22 4.80
C VAL A 134 20.04 -6.96 5.00
N VAL A 135 19.96 -8.29 4.90
CA VAL A 135 21.10 -9.20 4.93
C VAL A 135 21.41 -9.65 3.51
N ARG A 136 22.67 -9.52 3.11
CA ARG A 136 23.14 -9.95 1.79
C ARG A 136 23.68 -11.37 1.88
N TYR A 137 23.32 -12.21 0.92
CA TYR A 137 23.62 -13.63 0.92
C TYR A 137 24.38 -14.05 -0.33
N ASN A 138 25.44 -14.81 -0.13
CA ASN A 138 26.19 -15.41 -1.22
C ASN A 138 25.52 -16.74 -1.60
N GLY A 139 24.98 -16.88 -2.80
CA GLY A 139 24.21 -18.07 -3.16
C GLY A 139 25.06 -19.29 -3.53
N SER A 140 26.37 -19.12 -3.72
CA SER A 140 27.29 -20.26 -3.89
C SER A 140 27.51 -21.06 -2.60
N ASN A 141 27.42 -20.41 -1.44
CA ASN A 141 27.59 -21.07 -0.14
C ASN A 141 26.40 -20.92 0.81
N GLY A 142 25.40 -20.09 0.48
CA GLY A 142 24.21 -19.83 1.28
C GLY A 142 24.45 -18.99 2.53
N ASP A 143 25.63 -18.42 2.73
CA ASP A 143 25.97 -17.66 3.94
C ASP A 143 25.87 -16.14 3.70
N PRO A 144 25.53 -15.35 4.75
CA PRO A 144 25.62 -13.90 4.66
C PRO A 144 27.04 -13.42 4.35
N TYR A 145 27.15 -12.36 3.56
CA TYR A 145 28.42 -11.65 3.36
C TYR A 145 28.31 -10.20 3.79
N LEU A 146 29.46 -9.66 4.23
CA LEU A 146 29.59 -8.32 4.82
C LEU A 146 28.71 -8.13 6.07
N ALA A 147 28.72 -6.91 6.61
CA ALA A 147 27.84 -6.56 7.73
C ALA A 147 26.39 -6.41 7.24
N THR A 148 25.42 -6.73 8.09
CA THR A 148 24.01 -6.43 7.83
C THR A 148 23.79 -4.93 7.61
N ILE A 149 22.89 -4.57 6.70
CA ILE A 149 22.49 -3.19 6.44
C ILE A 149 21.27 -2.87 7.30
N SER A 150 21.48 -2.16 8.41
CA SER A 150 20.37 -1.63 9.20
C SER A 150 19.69 -0.50 8.44
N LEU A 151 18.37 -0.58 8.28
CA LEU A 151 17.60 0.45 7.62
C LEU A 151 17.28 1.58 8.62
N SER A 152 16.94 2.75 8.08
CA SER A 152 16.55 3.90 8.89
C SER A 152 15.74 4.88 8.05
N GLY A 153 15.04 5.79 8.72
CA GLY A 153 14.14 6.73 8.05
C GLY A 153 12.68 6.33 8.22
N THR A 154 11.80 7.09 7.59
CA THR A 154 10.36 6.84 7.60
C THR A 154 9.86 7.03 6.19
N LEU A 155 9.15 6.03 5.67
CA LEU A 155 8.60 6.09 4.32
C LEU A 155 7.66 7.29 4.19
N ALA A 156 7.87 8.12 3.16
CA ALA A 156 6.99 9.23 2.85
C ALA A 156 5.66 8.75 2.26
N ASN A 157 4.75 9.66 1.93
CA ASN A 157 3.55 9.32 1.16
C ASN A 157 3.75 9.81 -0.27
N ASP A 158 4.45 9.01 -1.06
CA ASP A 158 4.85 9.36 -2.43
C ASP A 158 3.72 9.04 -3.42
N SER A 159 2.95 7.97 -3.16
CA SER A 159 1.78 7.60 -3.96
C SER A 159 0.75 6.83 -3.15
N ASN A 160 -0.48 7.35 -3.04
CA ASN A 160 -1.66 6.65 -2.49
C ASN A 160 -1.43 5.91 -1.14
N GLY A 161 -0.63 6.49 -0.24
CA GLY A 161 -0.35 5.90 1.07
C GLY A 161 0.81 4.90 1.09
N ILE A 162 1.57 4.80 -0.01
CA ILE A 162 2.83 4.06 -0.11
C ILE A 162 3.98 5.06 -0.27
N GLY A 163 5.10 4.75 0.38
CA GLY A 163 6.37 5.46 0.21
C GLY A 163 7.47 4.54 -0.28
N PHE A 164 8.53 5.15 -0.81
CA PHE A 164 9.71 4.50 -1.36
C PHE A 164 10.94 5.10 -0.69
N GLN A 165 11.98 4.29 -0.45
CA GLN A 165 13.24 4.80 0.08
C GLN A 165 14.42 3.98 -0.42
N GLU A 166 15.39 4.67 -1.02
CA GLU A 166 16.62 4.08 -1.54
C GLU A 166 17.66 3.77 -0.45
N PHE A 167 18.45 2.73 -0.70
CA PHE A 167 19.60 2.34 0.09
C PHE A 167 20.77 2.00 -0.84
N LEU A 168 21.58 3.01 -1.14
CA LEU A 168 22.81 2.83 -1.92
C LEU A 168 23.89 2.13 -1.10
N VAL A 169 24.64 1.24 -1.74
CA VAL A 169 25.81 0.58 -1.15
C VAL A 169 27.10 1.11 -1.79
N ALA A 170 28.23 0.85 -1.14
CA ALA A 170 29.53 1.11 -1.75
C ALA A 170 29.72 0.17 -2.96
N THR A 171 30.56 0.56 -3.92
CA THR A 171 30.98 -0.30 -5.04
C THR A 171 31.41 -1.70 -4.57
N ASP A 172 31.03 -2.72 -5.34
CA ASP A 172 31.13 -4.15 -5.01
C ASP A 172 30.38 -4.50 -3.71
N GLY A 173 29.30 -3.76 -3.43
CA GLY A 173 28.52 -3.86 -2.20
C GLY A 173 27.46 -4.95 -2.28
N LEU A 174 26.97 -5.21 -3.48
CA LEU A 174 26.22 -6.40 -3.86
C LEU A 174 27.15 -7.31 -4.67
N GLN A 175 26.90 -8.63 -4.67
CA GLN A 175 27.71 -9.57 -5.43
C GLN A 175 26.96 -9.98 -6.69
N ASN A 176 27.70 -10.17 -7.78
CA ASN A 176 27.16 -10.47 -9.12
C ASN A 176 27.15 -11.99 -9.36
N GLY A 177 26.98 -12.79 -8.31
CA GLY A 177 27.03 -14.24 -8.38
C GLY A 177 25.71 -14.86 -8.83
N ALA A 178 25.83 -15.93 -9.61
CA ALA A 178 24.73 -16.77 -10.07
C ALA A 178 24.55 -18.01 -9.17
N PRO A 179 23.68 -18.01 -8.14
CA PRO A 179 22.87 -16.89 -7.64
C PRO A 179 23.51 -16.17 -6.44
N ASP A 180 22.99 -15.00 -6.11
CA ASP A 180 23.17 -14.24 -4.87
C ASP A 180 21.82 -13.59 -4.50
N GLY A 181 21.68 -13.01 -3.31
CA GLY A 181 20.38 -12.50 -2.88
C GLY A 181 20.34 -11.64 -1.63
N LEU A 182 19.15 -11.13 -1.35
CA LEU A 182 18.84 -10.22 -0.25
C LEU A 182 17.72 -10.80 0.62
N ALA A 183 17.91 -10.79 1.93
CA ALA A 183 16.86 -11.06 2.90
C ALA A 183 16.44 -9.77 3.60
N LEU A 184 15.18 -9.37 3.46
CA LEU A 184 14.55 -8.28 4.22
C LEU A 184 13.98 -8.85 5.52
N VAL A 185 14.42 -8.30 6.66
CA VAL A 185 14.16 -8.88 7.98
C VAL A 185 13.57 -7.82 8.91
N ARG A 186 12.55 -8.19 9.68
CA ARG A 186 12.04 -7.42 10.81
C ARG A 186 12.81 -7.76 12.08
N VAL A 187 13.60 -6.82 12.58
CA VAL A 187 14.54 -7.01 13.69
C VAL A 187 13.83 -7.41 14.98
N SER A 188 12.74 -6.73 15.34
CA SER A 188 12.00 -6.98 16.60
C SER A 188 11.46 -8.40 16.75
N THR A 189 11.21 -9.09 15.63
CA THR A 189 10.64 -10.44 15.61
C THR A 189 11.59 -11.50 15.08
N GLY A 190 12.67 -11.09 14.40
CA GLY A 190 13.53 -11.98 13.63
C GLY A 190 12.85 -12.61 12.42
N ASN A 191 11.71 -12.07 11.98
CA ASN A 191 10.97 -12.58 10.83
C ASN A 191 11.63 -12.12 9.53
N VAL A 192 11.89 -13.07 8.63
CA VAL A 192 12.28 -12.79 7.25
C VAL A 192 11.00 -12.52 6.44
N ILE A 193 10.87 -11.30 5.98
CA ILE A 193 9.72 -10.81 5.20
C ILE A 193 9.85 -11.28 3.75
N GLN A 194 11.04 -11.10 3.18
CA GLN A 194 11.40 -11.58 1.86
C GLN A 194 12.80 -12.17 1.89
N PHE A 195 13.02 -13.22 1.11
CA PHE A 195 14.34 -13.70 0.77
C PHE A 195 14.40 -13.86 -0.74
N LEU A 196 14.86 -12.83 -1.43
CA LEU A 196 14.91 -12.76 -2.87
C LEU A 196 16.31 -13.08 -3.37
N SER A 197 16.41 -13.72 -4.52
CA SER A 197 17.66 -13.96 -5.23
C SER A 197 17.53 -13.61 -6.71
N TYR A 198 18.66 -13.37 -7.36
CA TYR A 198 18.78 -13.18 -8.80
C TYR A 198 19.69 -14.26 -9.39
N GLU A 199 19.54 -14.53 -10.68
CA GLU A 199 20.27 -15.56 -11.42
C GLU A 199 20.09 -17.00 -10.88
N GLY A 200 18.93 -17.26 -10.25
CA GLY A 200 18.55 -18.56 -9.69
C GLY A 200 18.25 -18.53 -8.19
N SER A 201 17.92 -19.70 -7.64
CA SER A 201 17.54 -19.88 -6.23
C SER A 201 18.57 -20.67 -5.43
N PHE A 202 18.69 -20.40 -4.14
CA PHE A 202 19.55 -21.15 -3.21
C PHE A 202 18.91 -21.25 -1.81
N ILE A 203 19.54 -21.98 -0.89
CA ILE A 203 19.08 -22.11 0.50
C ILE A 203 20.06 -21.35 1.41
N GLY A 204 19.52 -20.55 2.33
CA GLY A 204 20.32 -19.92 3.37
C GLY A 204 20.89 -20.96 4.33
N ASN A 205 22.21 -20.97 4.54
CA ASN A 205 22.91 -21.90 5.42
C ASN A 205 23.22 -21.30 6.80
N SER A 206 23.18 -19.97 6.91
CA SER A 206 23.31 -19.25 8.18
C SER A 206 22.57 -17.90 8.16
N GLY A 207 22.65 -17.12 9.24
CA GLY A 207 21.93 -15.86 9.39
C GLY A 207 20.40 -16.01 9.51
N PRO A 208 19.63 -14.92 9.36
CA PRO A 208 18.18 -14.93 9.52
C PRO A 208 17.42 -15.86 8.57
N ALA A 209 17.90 -16.04 7.33
CA ALA A 209 17.28 -16.90 6.33
C ALA A 209 17.75 -18.37 6.39
N ILE A 210 18.33 -18.83 7.52
CA ILE A 210 18.80 -20.21 7.67
C ILE A 210 17.68 -21.23 7.42
N GLY A 211 17.94 -22.16 6.49
CA GLY A 211 17.01 -23.20 6.06
C GLY A 211 15.89 -22.72 5.14
N MET A 212 15.82 -21.42 4.81
CA MET A 212 14.85 -20.87 3.87
C MET A 212 15.40 -20.98 2.45
N ALA A 213 14.54 -21.35 1.49
CA ALA A 213 14.85 -21.21 0.07
C ALA A 213 14.59 -19.76 -0.35
N SER A 214 15.51 -19.17 -1.13
CA SER A 214 15.29 -17.88 -1.76
C SER A 214 14.28 -18.00 -2.91
N GLU A 215 13.54 -16.93 -3.14
CA GLU A 215 12.69 -16.73 -4.30
C GLU A 215 13.51 -16.04 -5.40
N ASP A 216 13.75 -16.77 -6.50
CA ASP A 216 14.37 -16.20 -7.69
C ASP A 216 13.41 -15.18 -8.33
N ILE A 217 13.86 -13.94 -8.47
CA ILE A 217 13.07 -12.83 -9.04
C ILE A 217 12.83 -13.00 -10.55
N GLY A 218 13.61 -13.87 -11.22
CA GLY A 218 13.38 -14.29 -12.60
C GLY A 218 13.79 -13.28 -13.67
N VAL A 219 14.50 -12.21 -13.27
CA VAL A 219 15.19 -11.25 -14.15
C VAL A 219 16.57 -10.99 -13.58
N ASP A 220 17.51 -10.65 -14.46
CA ASP A 220 18.93 -10.53 -14.12
C ASP A 220 19.51 -9.25 -14.70
N GLU A 221 20.64 -8.83 -14.16
CA GLU A 221 21.53 -7.82 -14.73
C GLU A 221 22.81 -8.47 -15.25
N SER A 222 23.61 -7.73 -16.01
CA SER A 222 24.82 -8.27 -16.62
C SER A 222 25.86 -7.19 -16.91
N ASN A 223 27.10 -7.50 -16.55
CA ASN A 223 28.30 -6.72 -16.86
C ASN A 223 28.60 -6.52 -18.36
N THR A 224 27.81 -7.13 -19.25
CA THR A 224 27.94 -6.94 -20.70
C THR A 224 26.72 -6.34 -21.37
N THR A 225 25.55 -6.33 -20.73
CA THR A 225 24.30 -5.91 -21.38
C THR A 225 23.48 -4.90 -20.60
N THR A 226 23.62 -4.78 -19.28
CA THR A 226 22.90 -3.80 -18.45
C THR A 226 23.59 -2.44 -18.49
N PRO A 227 22.96 -1.39 -19.04
CA PRO A 227 23.53 -0.05 -19.00
C PRO A 227 23.64 0.50 -17.57
N VAL A 228 24.59 1.40 -17.34
CA VAL A 228 24.64 2.19 -16.10
C VAL A 228 23.38 3.07 -16.01
N GLY A 229 22.78 3.16 -14.81
CA GLY A 229 21.57 3.95 -14.54
C GLY A 229 20.27 3.23 -14.91
N THR A 230 20.32 1.90 -15.00
CA THR A 230 19.13 1.04 -15.14
C THR A 230 19.13 0.00 -14.02
N SER A 231 17.96 -0.48 -13.66
CA SER A 231 17.78 -1.41 -12.55
C SER A 231 16.78 -2.51 -12.87
N MET A 232 16.76 -3.52 -12.00
CA MET A 232 15.61 -4.41 -11.86
C MET A 232 14.59 -3.75 -10.94
N GLN A 233 13.33 -3.69 -11.36
CA GLN A 233 12.28 -2.96 -10.65
C GLN A 233 10.92 -3.65 -10.77
N LEU A 234 10.09 -3.51 -9.74
CA LEU A 234 8.71 -4.02 -9.74
C LEU A 234 7.78 -3.15 -10.59
N VAL A 235 6.93 -3.78 -11.39
CA VAL A 235 5.87 -3.14 -12.19
C VAL A 235 4.54 -3.84 -11.98
N GLY A 236 3.42 -3.17 -12.28
CA GLY A 236 2.08 -3.71 -12.07
C GLY A 236 1.15 -2.73 -11.37
N THR A 237 0.01 -3.23 -10.86
CA THR A 237 -0.98 -2.41 -10.17
C THR A 237 -1.43 -3.09 -8.90
N GLY A 238 -1.22 -2.44 -7.75
CA GLY A 238 -1.46 -3.04 -6.44
C GLY A 238 -0.88 -2.22 -5.31
N ASN A 239 -0.93 -2.78 -4.10
CA ASN A 239 -0.44 -2.12 -2.88
C ASN A 239 0.53 -3.01 -2.08
N GLU A 240 0.80 -4.23 -2.53
CA GLU A 240 1.67 -5.21 -1.86
C GLU A 240 2.58 -5.94 -2.86
N TYR A 241 3.70 -6.50 -2.39
CA TYR A 241 4.69 -7.21 -3.24
C TYR A 241 4.05 -8.17 -4.26
N VAL A 242 3.10 -8.98 -3.82
CA VAL A 242 2.47 -10.04 -4.63
C VAL A 242 1.61 -9.53 -5.78
N ASP A 243 1.29 -8.23 -5.82
CA ASP A 243 0.54 -7.60 -6.89
C ASP A 243 1.43 -7.19 -8.08
N PHE A 244 2.75 -7.27 -7.91
CA PHE A 244 3.74 -6.79 -8.86
C PHE A 244 4.58 -7.92 -9.45
N THR A 245 5.28 -7.61 -10.53
CA THR A 245 6.23 -8.51 -11.21
C THR A 245 7.52 -7.77 -11.50
N TRP A 246 8.66 -8.46 -11.36
CA TRP A 246 9.97 -7.90 -11.68
C TRP A 246 10.16 -7.71 -13.19
N THR A 247 10.81 -6.62 -13.56
CA THR A 247 11.35 -6.35 -14.91
C THR A 247 12.77 -5.80 -14.76
N THR A 248 13.57 -5.85 -15.83
CA THR A 248 14.94 -5.32 -15.88
C THR A 248 15.14 -4.37 -17.07
N GLY A 249 16.19 -3.55 -17.04
CA GLY A 249 16.60 -2.68 -18.14
C GLY A 249 15.83 -1.37 -18.28
N ASN A 250 15.00 -1.03 -17.29
CA ASN A 250 14.37 0.28 -17.18
C ASN A 250 15.32 1.26 -16.49
N ALA A 251 15.20 2.56 -16.79
CA ALA A 251 15.92 3.58 -16.05
C ALA A 251 15.59 3.45 -14.55
N GLU A 252 16.61 3.51 -13.70
CA GLU A 252 16.44 3.41 -12.25
C GLU A 252 15.54 4.54 -11.72
N THR A 253 14.74 4.22 -10.71
CA THR A 253 13.72 5.10 -10.15
C THR A 253 13.82 5.24 -8.64
N PHE A 254 14.99 4.92 -8.08
CA PHE A 254 15.29 5.06 -6.66
C PHE A 254 14.72 6.35 -6.03
N ASP A 255 14.11 6.17 -4.85
CA ASP A 255 13.38 7.18 -4.07
C ASP A 255 12.09 7.68 -4.74
N ALA A 256 11.52 6.90 -5.68
CA ALA A 256 10.28 7.23 -6.38
C ALA A 256 9.54 5.97 -6.89
N ILE A 257 8.30 6.17 -7.35
CA ILE A 257 7.51 5.08 -7.96
C ILE A 257 8.18 4.57 -9.26
N ASN A 258 8.27 3.25 -9.38
CA ASN A 258 8.86 2.60 -10.55
C ASN A 258 8.09 2.88 -11.84
N THR A 259 8.82 2.85 -12.96
CA THR A 259 8.21 3.04 -14.28
C THR A 259 7.28 1.87 -14.61
N GLY A 260 5.98 2.14 -14.66
CA GLY A 260 4.96 1.12 -14.93
C GLY A 260 4.37 0.47 -13.68
N GLN A 261 4.74 0.94 -12.49
CA GLN A 261 4.06 0.63 -11.25
C GLN A 261 2.92 1.62 -10.98
N VAL A 262 1.81 1.13 -10.43
CA VAL A 262 0.64 1.93 -10.05
C VAL A 262 0.16 1.48 -8.67
N ILE A 263 0.03 2.43 -7.74
CA ILE A 263 -0.51 2.19 -6.39
C ILE A 263 -2.02 2.54 -6.37
N ASN A 264 -2.86 1.70 -5.76
CA ASN A 264 -4.32 1.85 -5.68
C ASN A 264 -4.80 2.76 -4.55
#